data_AF-A0A176FRV8-F1
#
_entry.id   AF-A0A176FRV8-F1
#
_cell.length_a   1.000
_cell.length_b   1.000
_cell.length_c   1.000
_cell.angle_alpha   90.00
_cell.angle_beta   90.00
_cell.angle_gamma   90.00
#
_symmetry.space_group_name_H-M   'P 1'
#
loop_
_entity.id
_entity.type
_entity.pdbx_description
1 polymer ?
#
loop_
_entity_poly.entity_id
_entity_poly.type
_entity_poly.pdbx_seq_one_letter_code
_entity_poly.pdbx_strand_id
1 'polypeptide(L)'
;GIVLGFVAYGFFMLLWEITPLDLGTSLWVVLLCFVLDDLRYYWVHRFGHRIRWVWASHVNHHSSQHYNLTTALRQTWTGTFTFMMLVRAPLILMGFHPAMVLFCGGLNLIYQFWIHTEAIGRMPRWFEAVMNTPSHHRVHHGRNPRYLDANYAGVFIVWDKLFGTFVPEYEKEKVDYGLVHNIGTFNPLRVAFHEWVAIWRDATQPGLSLRDRLMYCVMPPGWSHDGSRTMSDGIKRRHLEAHPEDAGT
;
A
#
# COMPACT_ATOMS: atom_id res chain seq x y z
N GLY A 1 4.49 11.74 -11.66
CA GLY A 1 4.73 13.07 -12.25
C GLY A 1 3.59 13.48 -13.16
N ILE A 2 3.51 14.76 -13.55
CA ILE A 2 2.39 15.34 -14.33
C ILE A 2 2.13 14.57 -15.63
N VAL A 3 3.18 14.27 -16.41
CA VAL A 3 3.08 13.52 -17.68
C VAL A 3 2.41 12.15 -17.49
N LEU A 4 2.85 11.41 -16.48
CA LEU A 4 2.28 10.09 -16.15
C LEU A 4 0.83 10.19 -15.63
N GLY A 5 0.46 11.32 -15.04
CA GLY A 5 -0.93 11.63 -14.68
C GLY A 5 -1.82 11.79 -15.92
N PHE A 6 -1.35 12.51 -16.94
CA PHE A 6 -2.05 12.64 -18.22
C PHE A 6 -2.18 11.31 -18.97
N VAL A 7 -1.15 10.45 -18.94
CA VAL A 7 -1.23 9.09 -19.52
C VAL A 7 -2.32 8.27 -18.84
N ALA A 8 -2.35 8.25 -17.50
CA ALA A 8 -3.37 7.52 -16.77
C ALA A 8 -4.79 8.08 -17.02
N TYR A 9 -4.92 9.41 -17.07
CA TYR A 9 -6.21 10.05 -17.36
C TYR A 9 -6.69 9.76 -18.79
N GLY A 10 -5.81 9.87 -19.79
CA GLY A 10 -6.12 9.52 -21.18
C GLY A 10 -6.54 8.06 -21.32
N PHE A 11 -5.87 7.13 -20.62
CA PHE A 11 -6.30 5.74 -20.54
C PHE A 11 -7.71 5.59 -19.96
N PHE A 12 -8.04 6.30 -18.88
CA PHE A 12 -9.40 6.27 -18.32
C PHE A 12 -10.44 6.90 -19.24
N MET A 13 -10.12 7.97 -19.95
CA MET A 13 -11.02 8.57 -20.93
C MET A 13 -11.29 7.62 -22.10
N LEU A 14 -10.28 6.88 -22.57
CA LEU A 14 -10.49 5.84 -23.58
C LEU A 14 -11.47 4.76 -23.09
N LEU A 15 -11.31 4.31 -21.84
CA LEU A 15 -12.25 3.34 -21.25
C LEU A 15 -13.67 3.92 -21.10
N TRP A 16 -13.77 5.22 -20.81
CA TRP A 16 -15.03 5.94 -20.72
C TRP A 16 -15.72 6.07 -22.08
N GLU A 17 -14.97 6.30 -23.16
CA GLU A 17 -15.54 6.38 -24.51
C GLU A 17 -16.08 5.03 -25.02
N ILE A 18 -15.51 3.92 -24.58
CA ILE A 18 -15.95 2.57 -25.02
C ILE A 18 -17.01 1.95 -24.11
N THR A 19 -17.19 2.44 -22.89
CA THR A 19 -18.19 1.86 -21.98
C THR A 19 -19.60 2.31 -22.39
N PRO A 20 -20.58 1.40 -22.51
CA PRO A 20 -21.96 1.77 -22.79
C PRO A 20 -22.69 2.27 -21.53
N LEU A 21 -22.03 2.27 -20.36
CA LEU A 21 -22.62 2.59 -19.07
C LEU A 21 -22.29 4.02 -18.65
N ASP A 22 -23.29 4.75 -18.19
CA ASP A 22 -23.12 6.04 -17.50
C ASP A 22 -24.07 6.05 -16.30
N LEU A 23 -23.50 5.99 -15.09
CA LEU A 23 -24.26 6.02 -13.84
C LEU A 23 -24.67 7.46 -13.45
N GLY A 24 -24.18 8.48 -14.16
CA GLY A 24 -24.40 9.89 -13.86
C GLY A 24 -23.63 10.37 -12.62
N THR A 25 -24.07 11.50 -12.06
CA THR A 25 -23.33 12.20 -10.98
C THR A 25 -24.16 12.45 -9.73
N SER A 26 -25.25 11.69 -9.53
CA SER A 26 -26.05 11.82 -8.32
C SER A 26 -25.22 11.54 -7.05
N LEU A 27 -25.64 12.10 -5.91
CA LEU A 27 -24.93 11.91 -4.64
C LEU A 27 -24.74 10.42 -4.29
N TRP A 28 -25.73 9.58 -4.54
CA TRP A 28 -25.65 8.14 -4.27
C TRP A 28 -24.61 7.43 -5.14
N VAL A 29 -24.45 7.87 -6.39
CA VAL A 29 -23.43 7.34 -7.31
C VAL A 29 -22.04 7.77 -6.87
N VAL A 30 -21.87 9.02 -6.40
CA VAL A 30 -20.60 9.49 -5.82
C VAL A 30 -20.23 8.69 -4.56
N LEU A 31 -21.20 8.44 -3.66
CA LEU A 31 -20.97 7.65 -2.45
C LEU A 31 -20.60 6.19 -2.78
N LEU A 32 -21.29 5.57 -3.74
CA LEU A 32 -20.95 4.24 -4.22
C LEU A 32 -19.55 4.21 -4.85
N CYS A 33 -19.23 5.20 -5.68
CA CYS A 33 -17.90 5.36 -6.28
C CYS A 33 -16.82 5.46 -5.20
N PHE A 34 -17.05 6.23 -4.14
CA PHE A 34 -16.12 6.38 -3.02
C PHE A 34 -15.86 5.08 -2.28
N VAL A 35 -16.91 4.31 -1.96
CA VAL A 35 -16.78 3.00 -1.29
C VAL A 35 -16.02 2.00 -2.17
N LEU A 36 -16.35 1.93 -3.46
CA LEU A 36 -15.67 1.04 -4.40
C LEU A 36 -14.23 1.48 -4.68
N ASP A 37 -13.96 2.79 -4.72
CA ASP A 37 -12.59 3.30 -4.87
C ASP A 37 -11.74 3.03 -3.63
N ASP A 38 -12.31 3.06 -2.43
CA ASP A 38 -11.61 2.65 -1.20
C ASP A 38 -11.30 1.14 -1.18
N LEU A 39 -12.23 0.29 -1.62
CA LEU A 39 -11.96 -1.13 -1.83
C LEU A 39 -10.86 -1.35 -2.86
N ARG A 40 -10.88 -0.58 -3.96
CA ARG A 40 -9.83 -0.61 -4.98
C ARG A 40 -8.49 -0.15 -4.39
N TYR A 41 -8.49 0.88 -3.55
CA TYR A 41 -7.30 1.34 -2.84
C TYR A 41 -6.71 0.22 -1.96
N TYR A 42 -7.54 -0.49 -1.18
CA TYR A 42 -7.10 -1.63 -0.36
C TYR A 42 -6.27 -2.64 -1.17
N TRP A 43 -6.74 -3.02 -2.36
CA TRP A 43 -6.03 -3.97 -3.22
C TRP A 43 -4.72 -3.41 -3.77
N VAL A 44 -4.74 -2.16 -4.27
CA VAL A 44 -3.50 -1.50 -4.74
C VAL A 44 -2.48 -1.41 -3.62
N HIS A 45 -2.93 -1.10 -2.41
CA HIS A 45 -2.07 -0.99 -1.24
C HIS A 45 -1.50 -2.35 -0.82
N ARG A 46 -2.33 -3.39 -0.76
CA ARG A 46 -1.90 -4.77 -0.52
C ARG A 46 -0.91 -5.27 -1.57
N PHE A 47 -1.13 -4.97 -2.86
CA PHE A 47 -0.14 -5.26 -3.91
C PHE A 47 1.16 -4.50 -3.69
N GLY A 48 1.08 -3.25 -3.22
CA GLY A 48 2.22 -2.45 -2.79
C GLY A 48 3.10 -3.16 -1.77
N HIS A 49 2.54 -3.99 -0.90
CA HIS A 49 3.31 -4.74 0.11
C HIS A 49 3.66 -6.17 -0.30
N ARG A 50 2.87 -6.78 -1.21
CA ARG A 50 3.01 -8.21 -1.56
C ARG A 50 3.62 -8.47 -2.94
N ILE A 51 3.82 -7.44 -3.75
CA ILE A 51 4.45 -7.52 -5.09
C ILE A 51 5.62 -6.55 -5.12
N ARG A 52 6.85 -7.05 -5.20
CA ARG A 52 8.06 -6.20 -5.10
C ARG A 52 8.11 -5.07 -6.13
N TRP A 53 7.61 -5.30 -7.34
CA TRP A 53 7.49 -4.25 -8.36
C TRP A 53 6.62 -3.06 -7.90
N VAL A 54 5.49 -3.34 -7.24
CA VAL A 54 4.60 -2.29 -6.74
C VAL A 54 5.19 -1.67 -5.46
N TRP A 55 5.83 -2.49 -4.61
CA TRP A 55 6.61 -2.04 -3.46
C TRP A 55 7.68 -1.02 -3.80
N ALA A 56 8.36 -1.16 -4.95
CA ALA A 56 9.36 -0.19 -5.39
C ALA A 56 8.78 1.24 -5.58
N SER A 57 7.46 1.34 -5.77
CA SER A 57 6.74 2.61 -5.81
C SER A 57 6.17 3.03 -4.45
N HIS A 58 6.17 2.14 -3.45
CA HIS A 58 5.51 2.38 -2.17
C HIS A 58 6.51 2.52 -1.00
N VAL A 59 7.66 1.87 -1.08
CA VAL A 59 8.73 1.85 -0.06
C VAL A 59 9.13 3.23 0.47
N ASN A 60 9.10 4.26 -0.38
CA ASN A 60 9.44 5.64 0.04
C ASN A 60 8.53 6.14 1.17
N HIS A 61 7.26 5.77 1.11
CA HIS A 61 6.24 6.14 2.09
C HIS A 61 6.60 5.57 3.48
N HIS A 62 7.00 4.30 3.52
CA HIS A 62 7.39 3.58 4.74
C HIS A 62 8.83 3.85 5.18
N SER A 63 9.63 4.57 4.40
CA SER A 63 11.05 4.78 4.71
C SER A 63 11.32 5.70 5.91
N SER A 64 10.29 6.39 6.41
CA SER A 64 10.43 7.31 7.54
C SER A 64 10.53 6.54 8.86
N GLN A 65 11.60 6.81 9.63
CA GLN A 65 11.74 6.31 11.01
C GLN A 65 11.03 7.21 12.03
N HIS A 66 10.42 8.31 11.56
CA HIS A 66 9.58 9.19 12.37
C HIS A 66 8.17 9.22 11.78
N TYR A 67 7.15 9.02 12.60
CA TYR A 67 5.77 8.92 12.14
C TYR A 67 4.96 10.17 12.49
N ASN A 68 4.63 10.96 11.47
CA ASN A 68 3.81 12.16 11.60
C ASN A 68 3.15 12.50 10.25
N LEU A 69 2.39 13.60 10.20
CA LEU A 69 1.63 14.00 9.02
C LEU A 69 2.50 14.16 7.76
N THR A 70 3.78 14.50 7.89
CA THR A 70 4.68 14.63 6.74
C THR A 70 5.01 13.27 6.10
N THR A 71 4.89 12.16 6.84
CA THR A 71 5.02 10.79 6.31
C THR A 71 3.96 10.53 5.23
N ALA A 72 2.74 11.06 5.39
CA ALA A 72 1.68 10.98 4.39
C ALA A 72 2.10 11.56 3.02
N LEU A 73 2.94 12.61 3.04
CA LEU A 73 3.38 13.33 1.85
C LEU A 73 4.59 12.68 1.15
N ARG A 74 5.20 11.64 1.74
CA ARG A 74 6.34 10.91 1.16
C ARG A 74 5.91 9.96 0.03
N GLN A 75 5.30 10.51 -1.01
CA GLN A 75 4.79 9.76 -2.15
C GLN A 75 5.86 9.58 -3.22
N THR A 76 5.82 8.44 -3.90
CA THR A 76 6.68 8.20 -5.07
C THR A 76 6.26 9.04 -6.27
N TRP A 77 7.16 9.16 -7.23
CA TRP A 77 6.88 9.74 -8.55
C TRP A 77 6.72 8.66 -9.63
N THR A 78 7.02 7.40 -9.31
CA THR A 78 7.03 6.24 -10.20
C THR A 78 5.76 5.40 -10.15
N GLY A 79 4.73 5.82 -9.40
CA GLY A 79 3.51 5.03 -9.18
C GLY A 79 2.83 4.54 -10.46
N THR A 80 2.75 5.36 -11.52
CA THR A 80 2.14 4.95 -12.80
C THR A 80 2.91 3.81 -13.49
N PHE A 81 4.22 3.68 -13.27
CA PHE A 81 5.04 2.60 -13.85
C PHE A 81 4.71 1.22 -13.27
N THR A 82 3.93 1.16 -12.18
CA THR A 82 3.44 -0.10 -11.62
C THR A 82 2.24 -0.69 -12.38
N PHE A 83 1.65 0.07 -13.31
CA PHE A 83 0.40 -0.28 -14.00
C PHE A 83 -0.82 -0.47 -13.08
N MET A 84 -0.76 -0.06 -11.81
CA MET A 84 -1.89 -0.16 -10.88
C MET A 84 -3.09 0.71 -11.28
N MET A 85 -2.95 1.58 -12.30
CA MET A 85 -4.08 2.22 -12.96
C MET A 85 -5.06 1.20 -13.59
N LEU A 86 -4.57 0.02 -14.00
CA LEU A 86 -5.41 -1.07 -14.51
C LEU A 86 -6.37 -1.61 -13.44
N VAL A 87 -5.98 -1.58 -12.16
CA VAL A 87 -6.85 -1.99 -11.05
C VAL A 87 -8.00 -0.99 -10.84
N ARG A 88 -7.84 0.26 -11.34
CA ARG A 88 -8.91 1.28 -11.32
C ARG A 88 -9.83 1.21 -12.54
N ALA A 89 -9.38 0.60 -13.64
CA ALA A 89 -10.15 0.46 -14.89
C ALA A 89 -11.58 -0.08 -14.72
N PRO A 90 -11.84 -1.09 -13.86
CA PRO A 90 -13.20 -1.60 -13.66
C PRO A 90 -14.20 -0.54 -13.21
N LEU A 91 -13.79 0.46 -12.42
CA LEU A 91 -14.70 1.54 -12.01
C LEU A 91 -15.18 2.34 -13.23
N ILE A 92 -14.28 2.64 -14.16
CA ILE A 92 -14.65 3.38 -15.37
C ILE A 92 -15.59 2.55 -16.24
N LEU A 93 -15.26 1.26 -16.43
CA LEU A 93 -16.08 0.35 -17.22
C LEU A 93 -17.46 0.09 -16.61
N MET A 94 -17.62 0.22 -15.29
CA MET A 94 -18.93 0.17 -14.61
C MET A 94 -19.78 1.44 -14.79
N GLY A 95 -19.28 2.48 -15.47
CA GLY A 95 -20.01 3.70 -15.75
C GLY A 95 -19.78 4.83 -14.75
N PHE A 96 -18.70 4.80 -13.97
CA PHE A 96 -18.26 5.96 -13.20
C PHE A 96 -17.36 6.86 -14.05
N HIS A 97 -17.75 8.13 -14.22
CA HIS A 97 -16.96 9.10 -14.97
C HIS A 97 -15.53 9.23 -14.41
N PRO A 98 -14.46 9.26 -15.24
CA PRO A 98 -13.07 9.33 -14.78
C PRO A 98 -12.78 10.45 -13.78
N ALA A 99 -13.36 11.64 -13.99
CA ALA A 99 -13.22 12.76 -13.04
C ALA A 99 -13.80 12.44 -11.65
N MET A 100 -14.93 11.73 -11.57
CA MET A 100 -15.54 11.32 -10.30
C MET A 100 -14.65 10.31 -9.57
N VAL A 101 -14.10 9.33 -10.29
CA VAL A 101 -13.20 8.33 -9.71
C VAL A 101 -11.92 8.98 -9.17
N LEU A 102 -11.34 9.93 -9.91
CA LEU A 102 -10.19 10.70 -9.43
C LEU A 102 -10.53 11.58 -8.23
N PHE A 103 -11.72 12.20 -8.22
CA PHE A 103 -12.21 12.98 -7.09
C PHE A 103 -12.36 12.12 -5.83
N CYS A 104 -13.01 10.95 -5.94
CA CYS A 104 -13.15 10.00 -4.83
C CYS A 104 -11.78 9.51 -4.33
N GLY A 105 -10.85 9.21 -5.23
CA GLY A 105 -9.47 8.89 -4.86
C GLY A 105 -8.77 10.04 -4.13
N GLY A 106 -9.05 11.30 -4.49
CA GLY A 106 -8.58 12.48 -3.76
C GLY A 106 -9.14 12.55 -2.34
N LEU A 107 -10.44 12.35 -2.16
CA LEU A 107 -11.08 12.28 -0.83
C LEU A 107 -10.47 11.16 0.02
N ASN A 108 -10.18 10.02 -0.59
CA ASN A 108 -9.53 8.88 0.06
C ASN A 108 -8.14 9.26 0.61
N LEU A 109 -7.31 9.92 -0.21
CA LEU A 109 -5.99 10.39 0.20
C LEU A 109 -6.06 11.48 1.28
N ILE A 110 -7.06 12.38 1.22
CA ILE A 110 -7.30 13.40 2.25
C ILE A 110 -7.64 12.73 3.58
N TYR A 111 -8.50 11.71 3.58
CA TYR A 111 -8.80 10.94 4.78
C TYR A 111 -7.53 10.28 5.32
N GLN A 112 -6.72 9.66 4.47
CA GLN A 112 -5.49 9.03 4.93
C GLN A 112 -4.49 10.02 5.52
N PHE A 113 -4.51 11.29 5.13
CA PHE A 113 -3.56 12.27 5.67
C PHE A 113 -3.66 12.39 7.21
N TRP A 114 -4.88 12.55 7.76
CA TRP A 114 -5.03 12.83 9.19
C TRP A 114 -4.70 11.65 10.10
N ILE A 115 -4.80 10.41 9.59
CA ILE A 115 -4.46 9.21 10.36
C ILE A 115 -2.94 8.99 10.52
N HIS A 116 -2.09 9.79 9.86
CA HIS A 116 -0.63 9.73 10.04
C HIS A 116 -0.17 10.51 11.28
N THR A 117 -0.50 10.01 12.46
CA THR A 117 -0.10 10.66 13.71
C THR A 117 0.08 9.69 14.87
N GLU A 118 1.03 9.99 15.76
CA GLU A 118 1.15 9.37 17.08
C GLU A 118 0.33 10.10 18.15
N ALA A 119 -0.16 11.32 17.87
CA ALA A 119 -0.80 12.17 18.87
C ALA A 119 -2.20 11.69 19.31
N ILE A 120 -2.87 10.90 18.47
CA ILE A 120 -4.18 10.31 18.76
C ILE A 120 -3.95 8.84 19.05
N GLY A 121 -4.20 8.40 20.28
CA GLY A 121 -4.07 7.00 20.69
C GLY A 121 -5.08 6.09 19.97
N ARG A 122 -6.17 5.75 20.64
CA ARG A 122 -7.27 4.98 20.03
C ARG A 122 -8.53 5.82 19.90
N MET A 123 -9.33 5.50 18.89
CA MET A 123 -10.65 6.07 18.69
C MET A 123 -11.71 5.20 19.38
N PRO A 124 -12.94 5.70 19.61
CA PRO A 124 -14.01 4.88 20.16
C PRO A 124 -14.23 3.58 19.37
N ARG A 125 -14.55 2.48 20.08
CA ARG A 125 -14.66 1.13 19.49
C ARG A 125 -15.58 1.04 18.27
N TRP A 126 -16.69 1.78 18.26
CA TRP A 126 -17.62 1.81 17.12
C TRP A 126 -17.00 2.46 15.88
N PHE A 127 -16.10 3.43 16.07
CA PHE A 127 -15.39 4.09 14.99
C PHE A 127 -14.29 3.16 14.45
N GLU A 128 -13.48 2.56 15.34
CA GLU A 128 -12.48 1.55 14.96
C GLU A 128 -13.08 0.26 14.40
N ALA A 129 -14.39 0.03 14.60
CA ALA A 129 -15.08 -1.08 13.96
C ALA A 129 -15.14 -0.91 12.44
N VAL A 130 -15.29 0.32 11.95
CA VAL A 130 -15.62 0.63 10.54
C VAL A 130 -14.53 1.43 9.85
N MET A 131 -13.92 2.39 10.55
CA MET A 131 -13.01 3.38 10.00
C MET A 131 -11.56 2.99 10.26
N ASN A 132 -10.68 3.29 9.31
CA ASN A 132 -9.24 3.28 9.51
C ASN A 132 -8.87 4.47 10.43
N THR A 133 -8.01 4.24 11.41
CA THR A 133 -7.72 5.20 12.48
C THR A 133 -6.21 5.35 12.65
N PRO A 134 -5.75 6.37 13.41
CA PRO A 134 -4.32 6.51 13.70
C PRO A 134 -3.70 5.24 14.29
N SER A 135 -4.41 4.53 15.18
CA SER A 135 -3.92 3.25 15.76
C SER A 135 -3.72 2.16 14.70
N HIS A 136 -4.71 1.97 13.84
CA HIS A 136 -4.63 1.00 12.75
C HIS A 136 -3.51 1.34 11.76
N HIS A 137 -3.33 2.63 11.44
CA HIS A 137 -2.35 3.07 10.45
C HIS A 137 -0.92 3.16 11.01
N ARG A 138 -0.76 3.34 12.33
CA ARG A 138 0.54 3.14 12.99
C ARG A 138 1.00 1.70 12.82
N VAL A 139 0.12 0.72 13.08
CA VAL A 139 0.42 -0.71 12.83
C VAL A 139 0.87 -0.92 11.40
N HIS A 140 0.14 -0.37 10.43
CA HIS A 140 0.51 -0.49 9.02
C HIS A 140 1.94 0.01 8.71
N HIS A 141 2.36 1.10 9.35
CA HIS A 141 3.70 1.66 9.22
C HIS A 141 4.76 0.98 10.10
N GLY A 142 4.32 0.07 10.97
CA GLY A 142 5.17 -0.64 11.92
C GLY A 142 6.07 -1.66 11.25
N ARG A 143 7.35 -1.67 11.65
CA ARG A 143 8.32 -2.70 11.23
C ARG A 143 8.55 -3.79 12.28
N ASN A 144 7.85 -3.72 13.43
CA ASN A 144 7.83 -4.82 14.40
C ASN A 144 7.36 -6.09 13.69
N PRO A 145 7.91 -7.28 13.99
CA PRO A 145 7.55 -8.52 13.30
C PRO A 145 6.04 -8.74 13.16
N ARG A 146 5.27 -8.53 14.23
CA ARG A 146 3.80 -8.66 14.25
C ARG A 146 3.07 -7.79 13.21
N TYR A 147 3.60 -6.61 12.91
CA TYR A 147 2.94 -5.57 12.12
C TYR A 147 3.28 -5.59 10.63
N LEU A 148 4.32 -6.32 10.23
CA LEU A 148 4.70 -6.44 8.83
C LEU A 148 3.52 -6.92 7.99
N ASP A 149 3.27 -6.33 6.83
CA ASP A 149 2.21 -6.76 5.91
C ASP A 149 0.81 -6.85 6.57
N ALA A 150 0.40 -5.81 7.31
CA ALA A 150 -0.93 -5.70 7.94
C ALA A 150 -1.60 -4.34 7.63
N ASN A 151 -2.93 -4.30 7.81
CA ASN A 151 -3.76 -3.09 7.77
C ASN A 151 -3.61 -2.23 6.50
N TYR A 152 -4.08 -2.72 5.35
CA TYR A 152 -3.96 -2.07 4.04
C TYR A 152 -5.07 -1.07 3.70
N ALA A 153 -6.15 -0.99 4.47
CA ALA A 153 -7.29 -0.12 4.18
C ALA A 153 -6.90 1.36 4.11
N GLY A 154 -7.55 2.12 3.22
CA GLY A 154 -7.40 3.57 3.17
C GLY A 154 -8.31 4.23 4.21
N VAL A 155 -9.62 4.14 3.98
CA VAL A 155 -10.68 4.80 4.76
C VAL A 155 -11.41 3.82 5.65
N PHE A 156 -11.85 2.67 5.12
CA PHE A 156 -12.66 1.72 5.88
C PHE A 156 -11.84 0.49 6.29
N ILE A 157 -11.55 0.33 7.58
CA ILE A 157 -10.81 -0.83 8.12
C ILE A 157 -11.57 -2.16 7.94
N VAL A 158 -12.85 -2.09 7.56
CA VAL A 158 -13.68 -3.26 7.23
C VAL A 158 -13.03 -4.16 6.17
N TRP A 159 -12.28 -3.60 5.23
CA TRP A 159 -11.60 -4.40 4.20
C TRP A 159 -10.53 -5.30 4.81
N ASP A 160 -9.73 -4.79 5.74
CA ASP A 160 -8.73 -5.60 6.44
C ASP A 160 -9.37 -6.72 7.26
N LYS A 161 -10.50 -6.45 7.90
CA LYS A 161 -11.23 -7.46 8.66
C LYS A 161 -11.85 -8.51 7.75
N LEU A 162 -12.41 -8.09 6.60
CA LEU A 162 -13.02 -8.97 5.61
C LEU A 162 -11.99 -9.89 4.94
N PHE A 163 -10.81 -9.35 4.63
CA PHE A 163 -9.76 -10.07 3.89
C PHE A 163 -8.65 -10.64 4.78
N GLY A 164 -8.83 -10.61 6.11
CA GLY A 164 -7.96 -11.27 7.09
C GLY A 164 -6.58 -10.65 7.24
N THR A 165 -6.46 -9.34 7.04
CA THR A 165 -5.19 -8.57 7.15
C THR A 165 -5.19 -7.59 8.33
N PHE A 166 -6.27 -7.58 9.12
CA PHE A 166 -6.40 -6.73 10.29
C PHE A 166 -5.51 -7.21 11.46
N VAL A 167 -4.69 -6.32 11.99
CA VAL A 167 -3.91 -6.50 13.21
C VAL A 167 -4.12 -5.27 14.11
N PRO A 168 -4.59 -5.42 15.36
CA PRO A 168 -4.72 -4.30 16.29
C PRO A 168 -3.35 -3.83 16.78
N GLU A 169 -3.24 -2.56 17.16
CA GLU A 169 -2.04 -2.06 17.85
C GLU A 169 -1.95 -2.71 19.24
N TYR A 170 -0.76 -3.19 19.61
CA TYR A 170 -0.55 -3.92 20.86
C TYR A 170 -0.06 -2.95 21.93
N GLU A 171 -0.83 -2.77 23.00
CA GLU A 171 -0.56 -1.72 24.00
C GLU A 171 0.78 -1.89 24.73
N LYS A 172 1.31 -3.12 24.79
CA LYS A 172 2.57 -3.42 25.49
C LYS A 172 3.81 -3.28 24.60
N GLU A 173 3.66 -3.07 23.30
CA GLU A 173 4.77 -2.88 22.37
C GLU A 173 4.60 -1.57 21.62
N LYS A 174 5.57 -0.67 21.76
CA LYS A 174 5.60 0.54 20.95
C LYS A 174 5.87 0.16 19.50
N VAL A 175 5.11 0.76 18.58
CA VAL A 175 5.37 0.65 17.15
C VAL A 175 6.74 1.26 16.81
N ASP A 176 7.61 0.46 16.20
CA ASP A 176 8.88 0.88 15.60
C ASP A 176 8.65 1.15 14.11
N TYR A 177 9.19 2.23 13.58
CA TYR A 177 8.90 2.71 12.22
C TYR A 177 10.11 2.61 11.30
N GLY A 178 9.86 2.70 9.99
CA GLY A 178 10.87 2.63 8.95
C GLY A 178 10.83 1.30 8.22
N LEU A 179 11.90 0.99 7.51
CA LEU A 179 12.03 -0.28 6.80
C LEU A 179 12.67 -1.33 7.72
N VAL A 180 12.41 -2.61 7.43
CA VAL A 180 13.19 -3.73 8.01
C VAL A 180 14.68 -3.49 7.80
N HIS A 181 15.06 -2.98 6.61
CA HIS A 181 16.40 -2.51 6.28
C HIS A 181 16.36 -1.06 5.82
N ASN A 182 16.72 -0.13 6.71
CA ASN A 182 16.68 1.32 6.43
C ASN A 182 17.70 1.74 5.35
N ILE A 183 17.31 2.70 4.51
CA ILE A 183 18.08 3.15 3.32
C ILE A 183 19.36 3.91 3.71
N GLY A 184 19.37 4.57 4.87
CA GLY A 184 20.57 5.26 5.40
C GLY A 184 21.00 6.50 4.61
N THR A 185 20.10 7.15 3.87
CA THR A 185 20.42 8.35 3.07
C THR A 185 19.23 9.31 2.98
N PHE A 186 19.52 10.60 2.81
CA PHE A 186 18.52 11.65 2.56
C PHE A 186 18.54 12.14 1.10
N ASN A 187 19.34 11.53 0.23
CA ASN A 187 19.36 11.90 -1.18
C ASN A 187 18.02 11.49 -1.83
N PRO A 188 17.22 12.44 -2.36
CA PRO A 188 15.87 12.16 -2.84
C PRO A 188 15.85 11.20 -4.04
N LEU A 189 16.88 11.21 -4.89
CA LEU A 189 16.98 10.29 -6.02
C LEU A 189 17.30 8.87 -5.54
N ARG A 190 18.20 8.71 -4.58
CA ARG A 190 18.48 7.38 -4.00
C ARG A 190 17.25 6.84 -3.30
N VAL A 191 16.57 7.65 -2.48
CA VAL A 191 15.31 7.24 -1.83
C VAL A 191 14.30 6.81 -2.89
N ALA A 192 14.10 7.59 -3.96
CA ALA A 192 13.12 7.29 -4.98
C ALA A 192 13.41 6.05 -5.83
N PHE A 193 14.68 5.71 -6.06
CA PHE A 193 15.07 4.69 -7.03
C PHE A 193 15.79 3.46 -6.46
N HIS A 194 16.13 3.43 -5.16
CA HIS A 194 16.91 2.33 -4.57
C HIS A 194 16.29 0.94 -4.81
N GLU A 195 14.97 0.80 -4.60
CA GLU A 195 14.31 -0.51 -4.75
C GLU A 195 14.18 -0.93 -6.21
N TRP A 196 13.97 0.02 -7.13
CA TRP A 196 14.01 -0.23 -8.57
C TRP A 196 15.38 -0.76 -9.01
N VAL A 197 16.45 -0.14 -8.51
CA VAL A 197 17.84 -0.59 -8.75
C VAL A 197 18.10 -1.96 -8.11
N ALA A 198 17.54 -2.22 -6.92
CA ALA A 198 17.68 -3.50 -6.24
C ALA A 198 16.99 -4.64 -7.01
N ILE A 199 15.76 -4.42 -7.50
CA ILE A 199 15.06 -5.38 -8.37
C ILE A 199 15.87 -5.66 -9.62
N TRP A 200 16.37 -4.61 -10.30
CA TRP A 200 17.18 -4.78 -11.50
C TRP A 200 18.42 -5.62 -11.22
N ARG A 201 19.19 -5.27 -10.17
CA ARG A 201 20.40 -6.01 -9.79
C ARG A 201 20.10 -7.47 -9.48
N ASP A 202 19.03 -7.75 -8.75
CA ASP A 202 18.64 -9.10 -8.41
C ASP A 202 18.17 -9.91 -9.62
N ALA A 203 17.34 -9.33 -10.47
CA ALA A 203 16.84 -9.97 -11.69
C ALA A 203 17.89 -10.10 -12.79
N THR A 204 19.05 -9.44 -12.67
CA THR A 204 20.14 -9.50 -13.65
C THR A 204 21.33 -10.36 -13.23
N GLN A 205 21.29 -10.97 -12.04
CA GLN A 205 22.36 -11.86 -11.58
C GLN A 205 22.65 -13.00 -12.59
N PRO A 206 23.92 -13.43 -12.70
CA PRO A 206 24.28 -14.59 -13.54
C PRO A 206 23.67 -15.87 -12.96
N GLY A 207 23.44 -16.87 -13.82
CA GLY A 207 22.94 -18.19 -13.41
C GLY A 207 21.43 -18.29 -13.15
N LEU A 208 20.68 -17.19 -13.24
CA LEU A 208 19.22 -17.21 -13.05
C LEU A 208 18.45 -17.67 -14.29
N SER A 209 17.44 -18.52 -14.07
CA SER A 209 16.43 -18.85 -15.08
C SER A 209 15.54 -17.64 -15.39
N LEU A 210 14.88 -17.63 -16.55
CA LEU A 210 13.92 -16.55 -16.88
C LEU A 210 12.80 -16.43 -15.83
N ARG A 211 12.38 -17.56 -15.25
CA ARG A 211 11.41 -17.60 -14.17
C ARG A 211 11.93 -16.86 -12.94
N ASP A 212 13.14 -17.14 -12.48
CA ASP A 212 13.69 -16.48 -11.27
C ASP A 212 13.82 -14.97 -11.45
N ARG A 213 14.19 -14.52 -12.64
CA ARG A 213 14.24 -13.10 -12.99
C ARG A 213 12.87 -12.43 -12.87
N LEU A 214 11.82 -13.08 -13.39
CA LEU A 214 10.45 -12.57 -13.25
C LEU A 214 9.99 -12.60 -11.79
N MET A 215 10.33 -13.65 -11.04
CA MET A 215 9.95 -13.81 -9.63
C MET A 215 10.52 -12.70 -8.75
N TYR A 216 11.70 -12.15 -9.07
CA TYR A 216 12.22 -10.96 -8.40
C TYR A 216 11.35 -9.70 -8.58
N CYS A 217 10.51 -9.63 -9.61
CA CYS A 217 9.56 -8.54 -9.78
C CYS A 217 8.22 -8.81 -9.08
N VAL A 218 7.75 -10.06 -9.13
CA VAL A 218 6.36 -10.40 -8.72
C VAL A 218 6.21 -10.95 -7.32
N MET A 219 7.25 -11.58 -6.76
CA MET A 219 7.20 -12.11 -5.40
C MET A 219 7.26 -11.00 -4.35
N PRO A 220 6.84 -11.27 -3.10
CA PRO A 220 6.93 -10.31 -2.02
C PRO A 220 8.37 -9.83 -1.76
N PRO A 221 8.55 -8.62 -1.20
CA PRO A 221 9.83 -8.18 -0.66
C PRO A 221 10.45 -9.24 0.27
N GLY A 222 11.76 -9.45 0.13
CA GLY A 222 12.48 -10.48 0.89
C GLY A 222 12.48 -11.88 0.27
N TRP A 223 11.83 -12.10 -0.88
CA TRP A 223 12.02 -13.33 -1.66
C TRP A 223 13.41 -13.37 -2.32
N SER A 224 14.00 -14.58 -2.41
CA SER A 224 15.18 -14.86 -3.23
C SER A 224 15.12 -16.28 -3.81
N HIS A 225 15.74 -16.48 -4.97
CA HIS A 225 15.75 -17.76 -5.70
C HIS A 225 16.44 -18.91 -4.94
N ASP A 226 17.33 -18.57 -4.02
CA ASP A 226 18.18 -19.48 -3.23
C ASP A 226 17.73 -19.59 -1.75
N GLY A 227 16.67 -18.87 -1.34
CA GLY A 227 16.22 -18.83 0.06
C GLY A 227 17.15 -18.08 1.03
N SER A 228 18.18 -17.38 0.55
CA SER A 228 19.08 -16.57 1.39
C SER A 228 18.41 -15.39 2.10
N ARG A 229 17.25 -14.93 1.61
CA ARG A 229 16.48 -13.83 2.18
C ARG A 229 15.20 -14.32 2.84
N THR A 230 14.62 -13.48 3.70
CA THR A 230 13.37 -13.81 4.38
C THR A 230 12.30 -12.76 4.11
N MET A 231 11.13 -13.23 3.70
CA MET A 231 9.92 -12.43 3.58
C MET A 231 9.30 -12.15 4.96
N SER A 232 8.37 -11.19 5.04
CA SER A 232 7.65 -10.84 6.26
C SER A 232 7.09 -12.04 7.03
N ASP A 233 6.49 -13.00 6.32
CA ASP A 233 5.90 -14.21 6.93
C ASP A 233 6.96 -15.07 7.67
N GLY A 234 8.18 -15.14 7.13
CA GLY A 234 9.29 -15.83 7.78
C GLY A 234 9.88 -15.05 8.95
N ILE A 235 9.87 -13.70 8.89
CA ILE A 235 10.26 -12.85 10.02
C ILE A 235 9.27 -13.03 11.18
N LYS A 236 7.97 -12.99 10.90
CA LYS A 236 6.89 -13.27 11.86
C LYS A 236 7.05 -14.63 12.51
N ARG A 237 7.25 -15.67 11.72
CA ARG A 237 7.40 -17.04 12.22
C ARG A 237 8.61 -17.17 13.16
N ARG A 238 9.79 -16.65 12.77
CA ARG A 238 10.98 -16.67 13.63
C ARG A 238 10.79 -15.89 14.92
N HIS A 239 10.07 -14.77 14.88
CA HIS A 239 9.74 -14.02 16.09
C HIS A 239 8.93 -14.86 17.07
N LEU A 240 7.88 -15.54 16.59
CA LEU A 240 7.03 -16.40 17.42
C LEU A 240 7.74 -17.68 17.90
N GLU A 241 8.67 -18.23 17.11
CA GLU A 241 9.53 -19.33 17.56
C GLU A 241 10.43 -18.91 18.74
N ALA A 242 10.92 -17.67 18.73
CA ALA A 242 11.74 -17.11 19.80
C ALA A 242 10.93 -16.57 20.99
N HIS A 243 9.69 -16.13 20.75
CA HIS A 243 8.77 -15.52 21.72
C HIS A 243 7.37 -16.15 21.62
N PRO A 244 7.19 -17.43 22.02
CA PRO A 244 5.91 -18.11 21.90
C PRO A 244 4.76 -17.42 22.66
N GLU A 245 5.07 -16.64 23.69
CA GLU A 245 4.13 -15.83 24.47
C GLU A 245 3.44 -14.73 23.67
N ASP A 246 4.01 -14.32 22.53
CA ASP A 246 3.41 -13.32 21.63
C ASP A 246 2.36 -13.92 20.69
N ALA A 247 2.17 -15.24 20.68
CA ALA A 247 1.18 -15.89 19.82
C ALA A 247 -0.25 -15.42 20.13
N GLY A 248 -0.96 -14.93 19.11
CA GLY A 248 -2.34 -14.44 19.22
C GLY A 248 -2.47 -13.04 19.83
N THR A 249 -1.35 -12.34 20.04
CA THR A 249 -1.32 -10.94 20.45
C THR A 249 -1.35 -9.96 19.27
#